data_AF-A0A6I4HPP7-F1
#
_entry.id   AF-A0A6I4HPP7-F1
#
_cell.length_a   1.000
_cell.length_b   1.000
_cell.length_c   1.000
_cell.angle_alpha   90.00
_cell.angle_beta   90.00
_cell.angle_gamma   90.00
#
_symmetry.space_group_name_H-M   'P 1'
#
loop_
_entity.id
_entity.type
_entity.pdbx_description
1 polymer ?
#
loop_
_entity_poly.entity_id
_entity_poly.type
_entity_poly.pdbx_seq_one_letter_code
_entity_poly.pdbx_strand_id
1 'polypeptide(L)'
;MSLMKSVVLIFASLAVNIAYSAETNPSIQNYWSIAEQKKLDQDITWQRLMYANKNQKSEVTYAGYFLSKNGKNNLKEELKADISALFIPTQDNQSIRCKFPARSQWLIQQLGIQENVLPQVKCSEFENWIGQIKPYKATLIYATDFMGNPSSMFGHTLLRLDPKDQQQLNLVSYAVNYAATVAGNDNWSYAWKGLTGQYPGEYSLMPYYRKVKEYGDFESRDLWEYELNLSPEETRFLVSHIWEMQHVSFPYYFVSDNCAYRLLGLVDLVKPESHLQEKFNYASIPMETIKAMQQQGLTKAPVYRPALETQLLAQAHQHGASLAKVAHQLAMKPIKDSSETLKSFSPSDQAKILEMAYDDLYLQFIGRKVEESFAQPQLRQLLALRSQIDLDKQRQEPKRPSTEPTQGHNARNVSLKLGEVQGDKFIEIGHRQAYHDLIDPQGGYRAGTQLLF
;
A
#
# COMPACT_ATOMS: atom_id res chain seq x y z
N MET A 1 -51.79 -69.90 28.95
CA MET A 1 -50.65 -69.67 28.04
C MET A 1 -50.92 -68.40 27.25
N SER A 2 -50.00 -67.41 27.36
CA SER A 2 -49.87 -66.14 26.59
C SER A 2 -51.11 -65.24 26.47
N LEU A 3 -51.22 -64.02 27.02
CA LEU A 3 -50.29 -62.90 27.20
C LEU A 3 -49.63 -62.43 25.89
N MET A 4 -50.20 -61.38 25.28
CA MET A 4 -49.44 -60.39 24.53
C MET A 4 -50.00 -58.98 24.77
N LYS A 5 -49.12 -58.14 25.33
CA LYS A 5 -49.26 -56.71 25.62
C LYS A 5 -49.08 -55.90 24.34
N SER A 6 -49.66 -54.70 24.28
CA SER A 6 -48.93 -53.48 23.90
C SER A 6 -49.68 -52.25 24.42
N VAL A 7 -49.00 -51.51 25.30
CA VAL A 7 -49.44 -50.25 25.92
C VAL A 7 -48.72 -49.13 25.18
N VAL A 8 -49.48 -48.13 24.72
CA VAL A 8 -48.95 -46.87 24.20
C VAL A 8 -48.81 -45.90 25.37
N LEU A 9 -47.59 -45.45 25.65
CA LEU A 9 -47.27 -44.40 26.62
C LEU A 9 -47.07 -43.09 25.85
N ILE A 10 -47.96 -42.11 26.10
CA ILE A 10 -47.79 -40.72 25.67
C ILE A 10 -47.11 -39.97 26.82
N PHE A 11 -45.85 -39.61 26.66
CA PHE A 11 -45.15 -38.67 27.53
C PHE A 11 -45.30 -37.26 26.95
N ALA A 12 -46.06 -36.40 27.63
CA ALA A 12 -46.07 -34.97 27.38
C ALA A 12 -44.93 -34.33 28.19
N SER A 13 -43.87 -33.91 27.51
CA SER A 13 -42.81 -33.07 28.09
C SER A 13 -43.19 -31.59 27.94
N LEU A 14 -43.53 -30.95 29.07
CA LEU A 14 -43.55 -29.48 29.15
C LEU A 14 -42.11 -28.97 29.03
N ALA A 15 -41.76 -28.41 27.87
CA ALA A 15 -40.58 -27.57 27.72
C ALA A 15 -40.91 -26.18 28.27
N VAL A 16 -40.36 -25.86 29.45
CA VAL A 16 -40.32 -24.49 29.96
C VAL A 16 -39.30 -23.72 29.11
N ASN A 17 -39.79 -22.91 28.17
CA ASN A 17 -38.96 -21.92 27.50
C ASN A 17 -38.63 -20.80 28.49
N ILE A 18 -37.45 -20.85 29.11
CA ILE A 18 -36.89 -19.70 29.80
C ILE A 18 -36.34 -18.78 28.71
N ALA A 19 -37.15 -17.84 28.27
CA ALA A 19 -36.69 -16.70 27.49
C ALA A 19 -35.83 -15.82 28.42
N TYR A 20 -34.51 -15.92 28.29
CA TYR A 20 -33.59 -14.91 28.82
C TYR A 20 -33.79 -13.64 27.98
N SER A 21 -34.73 -12.77 28.37
CA SER A 21 -34.69 -11.39 27.89
C SER A 21 -33.55 -10.71 28.66
N ALA A 22 -32.42 -10.50 28.00
CA ALA A 22 -31.41 -9.59 28.52
C ALA A 22 -32.08 -8.21 28.64
N GLU A 23 -32.38 -7.78 29.85
CA GLU A 23 -32.84 -6.42 30.12
C GLU A 23 -31.77 -5.46 29.59
N THR A 24 -32.05 -4.82 28.46
CA THR A 24 -31.15 -3.82 27.89
C THR A 24 -31.10 -2.64 28.84
N ASN A 25 -29.90 -2.31 29.32
CA ASN A 25 -29.68 -1.16 30.19
C ASN A 25 -30.32 0.08 29.55
N PRO A 26 -31.22 0.82 30.24
CA PRO A 26 -31.92 1.99 29.68
C PRO A 26 -30.99 3.02 29.03
N SER A 27 -29.72 3.07 29.44
CA SER A 27 -28.69 3.92 28.84
C SER A 27 -28.30 3.52 27.40
N ILE A 28 -28.26 2.23 27.07
CA ILE A 28 -27.89 1.73 25.73
C ILE A 28 -29.01 2.01 24.73
N GLN A 29 -30.27 1.83 25.15
CA GLN A 29 -31.44 2.09 24.32
C GLN A 29 -31.48 3.55 23.84
N ASN A 30 -31.05 4.49 24.69
CA ASN A 30 -30.93 5.90 24.32
C ASN A 30 -29.91 6.10 23.20
N TYR A 31 -28.73 5.49 23.28
CA TYR A 31 -27.71 5.59 22.23
C TYR A 31 -28.14 4.95 20.90
N TRP A 32 -28.90 3.84 20.95
CA TRP A 32 -29.53 3.31 19.74
C TRP A 32 -30.53 4.28 19.12
N SER A 33 -31.35 4.97 19.93
CA SER A 33 -32.29 5.96 19.43
C SER A 33 -31.59 7.17 18.80
N ILE A 34 -30.50 7.66 19.42
CA ILE A 34 -29.66 8.73 18.84
C ILE A 34 -29.05 8.27 17.51
N ALA A 35 -28.53 7.04 17.45
CA ALA A 35 -27.95 6.48 16.23
C ALA A 35 -28.98 6.42 15.09
N GLU A 36 -30.22 6.00 15.38
CA GLU A 36 -31.31 5.96 14.42
C GLU A 36 -31.76 7.37 13.98
N GLN A 37 -31.88 8.31 14.92
CA GLN A 37 -32.24 9.70 14.61
C GLN A 37 -31.20 10.35 13.69
N LYS A 38 -29.91 10.09 13.94
CA LYS A 38 -28.79 10.56 13.10
C LYS A 38 -28.61 9.73 11.83
N LYS A 39 -29.33 8.61 11.67
CA LYS A 39 -29.18 7.65 10.57
C LYS A 39 -27.72 7.20 10.39
N LEU A 40 -27.05 6.90 11.49
CA LEU A 40 -25.62 6.54 11.46
C LEU A 40 -25.34 5.28 10.63
N ASP A 41 -26.32 4.39 10.44
CA ASP A 41 -26.22 3.24 9.54
C ASP A 41 -26.09 3.65 8.06
N GLN A 42 -26.51 4.87 7.72
CA GLN A 42 -26.41 5.47 6.39
C GLN A 42 -25.26 6.48 6.28
N ASP A 43 -24.57 6.78 7.38
CA ASP A 43 -23.42 7.68 7.35
C ASP A 43 -22.31 7.09 6.46
N ILE A 44 -21.71 7.93 5.62
CA ILE A 44 -20.71 7.50 4.65
C ILE A 44 -19.47 6.89 5.33
N THR A 45 -19.11 7.40 6.52
CA THR A 45 -17.97 6.88 7.29
C THR A 45 -18.29 5.49 7.81
N TRP A 46 -19.50 5.27 8.34
CA TRP A 46 -19.93 3.95 8.77
C TRP A 46 -19.98 2.95 7.61
N GLN A 47 -20.54 3.36 6.47
CA GLN A 47 -20.55 2.53 5.27
C GLN A 47 -19.14 2.14 4.83
N ARG A 48 -18.18 3.06 4.90
CA ARG A 48 -16.77 2.79 4.56
C ARG A 48 -16.07 1.90 5.58
N LEU A 49 -16.27 2.11 6.88
CA LEU A 49 -15.81 1.20 7.93
C LEU A 49 -16.36 -0.21 7.72
N MET A 50 -17.58 -0.33 7.22
CA MET A 50 -18.21 -1.61 6.92
C MET A 50 -17.85 -2.17 5.54
N TYR A 51 -17.08 -1.45 4.70
CA TYR A 51 -16.86 -1.81 3.29
C TYR A 51 -18.19 -2.13 2.57
N ALA A 52 -19.19 -1.28 2.77
CA ALA A 52 -20.53 -1.46 2.22
C ALA A 52 -20.55 -1.17 0.73
N ASN A 53 -21.15 -2.09 -0.04
CA ASN A 53 -21.45 -1.88 -1.45
C ASN A 53 -22.75 -1.08 -1.63
N LYS A 54 -23.12 -0.82 -2.89
CA LYS A 54 -24.34 -0.08 -3.27
C LYS A 54 -25.65 -0.66 -2.72
N ASN A 55 -25.66 -1.94 -2.33
CA ASN A 55 -26.82 -2.61 -1.73
C ASN A 55 -26.79 -2.58 -0.19
N GLN A 56 -25.92 -1.76 0.41
CA GLN A 56 -25.69 -1.68 1.86
C GLN A 56 -25.30 -3.02 2.50
N LYS A 57 -24.58 -3.86 1.74
CA LYS A 57 -24.00 -5.12 2.24
C LYS A 57 -22.49 -4.99 2.28
N SER A 58 -21.87 -5.47 3.34
CA SER A 58 -20.41 -5.49 3.44
C SER A 58 -19.79 -6.47 2.45
N GLU A 59 -18.70 -6.03 1.81
CA GLU A 59 -17.82 -6.88 1.00
C GLU A 59 -16.98 -7.84 1.87
N VAL A 60 -16.81 -7.55 3.17
CA VAL A 60 -16.00 -8.38 4.06
C VAL A 60 -16.65 -9.74 4.26
N THR A 61 -15.86 -10.79 4.05
CA THR A 61 -16.29 -12.19 4.19
C THR A 61 -15.90 -12.81 5.53
N TYR A 62 -14.89 -12.26 6.20
CA TYR A 62 -14.42 -12.73 7.50
C TYR A 62 -15.49 -12.49 8.58
N ALA A 63 -16.07 -13.56 9.11
CA ALA A 63 -17.15 -13.47 10.09
C ALA A 63 -16.72 -12.76 11.39
N GLY A 64 -15.45 -12.87 11.78
CA GLY A 64 -14.91 -12.19 12.97
C GLY A 64 -14.81 -10.67 12.82
N TYR A 65 -15.05 -10.12 11.63
CA TYR A 65 -15.15 -8.68 11.40
C TYR A 65 -16.47 -8.08 11.93
N PHE A 66 -17.48 -8.92 12.17
CA PHE A 66 -18.82 -8.51 12.60
C PHE A 66 -19.14 -9.00 14.01
N LEU A 67 -19.80 -8.17 14.79
CA LEU A 67 -20.36 -8.54 16.10
C LEU A 67 -21.77 -9.11 15.99
N SER A 68 -22.58 -8.60 15.05
CA SER A 68 -23.89 -9.17 14.73
C SER A 68 -23.75 -10.37 13.81
N LYS A 69 -24.54 -11.43 14.08
CA LYS A 69 -24.63 -12.61 13.20
C LYS A 69 -25.06 -12.26 11.78
N ASN A 70 -25.83 -11.18 11.60
CA ASN A 70 -26.28 -10.69 10.30
C ASN A 70 -25.60 -9.37 9.90
N GLY A 71 -24.53 -8.95 10.58
CA GLY A 71 -23.88 -7.65 10.38
C GLY A 71 -23.41 -7.40 8.95
N LYS A 72 -22.96 -8.46 8.26
CA LYS A 72 -22.60 -8.42 6.84
C LYS A 72 -23.74 -7.92 5.93
N ASN A 73 -24.98 -8.33 6.21
CA ASN A 73 -26.14 -8.00 5.37
C ASN A 73 -27.04 -6.91 5.97
N ASN A 74 -26.78 -6.51 7.22
CA ASN A 74 -27.57 -5.51 7.93
C ASN A 74 -26.65 -4.62 8.79
N LEU A 75 -26.21 -3.52 8.19
CA LEU A 75 -25.29 -2.57 8.84
C LEU A 75 -25.91 -1.90 10.06
N LYS A 76 -27.24 -1.80 10.12
CA LYS A 76 -27.96 -1.24 11.26
C LYS A 76 -27.93 -2.19 12.46
N GLU A 77 -28.07 -3.50 12.23
CA GLU A 77 -27.90 -4.50 13.29
C GLU A 77 -26.46 -4.53 13.80
N GLU A 78 -25.47 -4.43 12.90
CA GLU A 78 -24.05 -4.34 13.28
C GLU A 78 -23.79 -3.10 14.13
N LEU A 79 -24.26 -1.92 13.68
CA LEU A 79 -24.12 -0.66 14.40
C LEU A 79 -24.67 -0.77 15.84
N LYS A 80 -25.84 -1.38 16.02
CA LYS A 80 -26.43 -1.57 17.36
C LYS A 80 -25.62 -2.54 18.22
N ALA A 81 -25.08 -3.60 17.62
CA ALA A 81 -24.21 -4.54 18.30
C ALA A 81 -22.91 -3.86 18.77
N ASP A 82 -22.29 -3.04 17.90
CA ASP A 82 -21.09 -2.28 18.21
C ASP A 82 -21.34 -1.29 19.36
N ILE A 83 -22.43 -0.53 19.30
CA ILE A 83 -22.83 0.40 20.37
C ILE A 83 -23.00 -0.33 21.70
N SER A 84 -23.64 -1.51 21.70
CA SER A 84 -23.87 -2.28 22.92
C SER A 84 -22.57 -2.80 23.51
N ALA A 85 -21.67 -3.27 22.65
CA ALA A 85 -20.40 -3.83 23.04
C ALA A 85 -19.45 -2.80 23.69
N LEU A 86 -19.63 -1.50 23.42
CA LEU A 86 -18.88 -0.42 24.11
C LEU A 86 -19.07 -0.44 25.63
N PHE A 87 -20.24 -0.90 26.11
CA PHE A 87 -20.60 -0.89 27.52
C PHE A 87 -20.32 -2.21 28.25
N ILE A 88 -19.79 -3.22 27.54
CA ILE A 88 -19.48 -4.52 28.13
C ILE A 88 -18.08 -4.46 28.77
N PRO A 89 -17.94 -4.66 30.09
CA PRO A 89 -16.64 -4.78 30.71
C PRO A 89 -15.99 -6.09 30.27
N THR A 90 -14.72 -6.04 29.88
CA THR A 90 -13.97 -7.21 29.42
C THR A 90 -12.60 -7.26 30.06
N GLN A 91 -11.94 -8.41 29.91
CA GLN A 91 -10.51 -8.51 30.18
C GLN A 91 -9.69 -7.74 29.12
N ASP A 92 -8.38 -7.65 29.36
CA ASP A 92 -7.40 -7.02 28.47
C ASP A 92 -7.54 -7.55 27.02
N ASN A 93 -7.43 -6.66 26.03
CA ASN A 93 -7.55 -6.92 24.58
C ASN A 93 -8.90 -7.47 24.08
N GLN A 94 -9.85 -7.82 24.95
CA GLN A 94 -11.11 -8.46 24.52
C GLN A 94 -12.22 -7.48 24.16
N SER A 95 -12.14 -6.22 24.60
CA SER A 95 -13.15 -5.20 24.35
C SER A 95 -13.27 -4.89 22.86
N ILE A 96 -14.45 -4.46 22.43
CA ILE A 96 -14.64 -3.89 21.09
C ILE A 96 -13.67 -2.73 20.85
N ARG A 97 -13.34 -1.93 21.89
CA ARG A 97 -12.39 -0.82 21.78
C ARG A 97 -10.97 -1.26 21.43
N CYS A 98 -10.62 -2.52 21.71
CA CYS A 98 -9.33 -3.10 21.36
C CYS A 98 -9.35 -3.79 20.00
N LYS A 99 -10.47 -4.44 19.64
CA LYS A 99 -10.62 -5.14 18.35
C LYS A 99 -10.90 -4.18 17.19
N PHE A 100 -11.75 -3.20 17.46
CA PHE A 100 -12.23 -2.20 16.51
C PHE A 100 -12.05 -0.77 17.06
N PRO A 101 -10.79 -0.31 17.27
CA PRO A 101 -10.49 0.99 17.84
C PRO A 101 -11.01 2.16 16.98
N ALA A 102 -10.93 2.08 15.65
CA ALA A 102 -11.43 3.14 14.77
C ALA A 102 -12.96 3.20 14.82
N ARG A 103 -13.66 2.06 14.68
CA ARG A 103 -15.13 2.04 14.79
C ARG A 103 -15.60 2.56 16.15
N SER A 104 -14.95 2.10 17.22
CA SER A 104 -15.28 2.50 18.59
C SER A 104 -15.08 4.00 18.78
N GLN A 105 -13.94 4.56 18.35
CA GLN A 105 -13.67 5.98 18.43
C GLN A 105 -14.73 6.80 17.66
N TRP A 106 -15.06 6.38 16.44
CA TRP A 106 -16.07 7.06 15.62
C TRP A 106 -17.44 7.03 16.30
N LEU A 107 -17.89 5.88 16.81
CA LEU A 107 -19.17 5.76 17.50
C LEU A 107 -19.26 6.61 18.76
N ILE A 108 -18.22 6.58 19.60
CA ILE A 108 -18.15 7.39 20.83
C ILE A 108 -18.31 8.87 20.48
N GLN A 109 -17.60 9.35 19.46
CA GLN A 109 -17.69 10.73 18.99
C GLN A 109 -19.07 11.07 18.43
N GLN A 110 -19.61 10.25 17.52
CA GLN A 110 -20.90 10.52 16.88
C GLN A 110 -22.06 10.49 17.88
N LEU A 111 -21.98 9.66 18.92
CA LEU A 111 -23.02 9.53 19.93
C LEU A 111 -22.83 10.47 21.12
N GLY A 112 -21.69 11.16 21.20
CA GLY A 112 -21.38 12.06 22.32
C GLY A 112 -21.24 11.32 23.66
N ILE A 113 -20.81 10.05 23.62
CA ILE A 113 -20.68 9.20 24.80
C ILE A 113 -19.56 9.77 25.67
N GLN A 114 -19.88 10.03 26.94
CA GLN A 114 -18.89 10.52 27.91
C GLN A 114 -18.01 9.36 28.39
N GLU A 115 -16.70 9.57 28.49
CA GLU A 115 -15.76 8.50 28.87
C GLU A 115 -16.05 7.92 30.27
N ASN A 116 -16.65 8.71 31.17
CA ASN A 116 -16.99 8.28 32.53
C ASN A 116 -18.15 7.27 32.61
N VAL A 117 -18.95 7.12 31.54
CA VAL A 117 -20.01 6.11 31.47
C VAL A 117 -19.57 4.81 30.79
N LEU A 118 -18.37 4.81 30.19
CA LEU A 118 -17.79 3.62 29.58
C LEU A 118 -16.97 2.83 30.61
N PRO A 119 -16.93 1.50 30.52
CA PRO A 119 -16.03 0.70 31.34
C PRO A 119 -14.58 1.07 31.03
N GLN A 120 -13.73 1.01 32.05
CA GLN A 120 -12.28 1.09 31.86
C GLN A 120 -11.82 -0.14 31.10
N VAL A 121 -11.09 0.08 30.02
CA VAL A 121 -10.59 -0.96 29.12
C VAL A 121 -9.08 -0.85 29.04
N LYS A 122 -8.40 -1.99 29.03
CA LYS A 122 -6.99 -2.10 28.72
C LYS A 122 -6.83 -2.80 27.37
N CYS A 123 -6.07 -2.20 26.46
CA CYS A 123 -5.80 -2.73 25.14
C CYS A 123 -4.29 -2.86 24.91
N SER A 124 -3.61 -3.64 25.76
CA SER A 124 -2.15 -3.73 25.79
C SER A 124 -1.53 -4.03 24.41
N GLU A 125 -2.15 -4.90 23.60
CA GLU A 125 -1.65 -5.24 22.27
C GLU A 125 -1.76 -4.08 21.28
N PHE A 126 -2.94 -3.46 21.20
CA PHE A 126 -3.17 -2.32 20.33
C PHE A 126 -2.32 -1.10 20.73
N GLU A 127 -2.21 -0.82 22.04
CA GLU A 127 -1.40 0.28 22.57
C GLU A 127 0.09 0.10 22.25
N ASN A 128 0.62 -1.12 22.37
CA ASN A 128 1.99 -1.43 21.97
C ASN A 128 2.16 -1.28 20.45
N TRP A 129 1.23 -1.84 19.66
CA TRP A 129 1.29 -1.80 18.20
C TRP A 129 1.25 -0.37 17.66
N ILE A 130 0.28 0.44 18.08
CA ILE A 130 0.16 1.84 17.64
C ILE A 130 1.31 2.69 18.17
N GLY A 131 1.85 2.34 19.35
CA GLY A 131 2.99 3.00 20.00
C GLY A 131 4.34 2.74 19.31
N GLN A 132 4.48 1.63 18.58
CA GLN A 132 5.65 1.38 17.71
C GLN A 132 5.57 2.20 16.42
N ILE A 133 4.38 2.34 15.85
CA ILE A 133 4.15 3.04 14.57
C ILE A 133 4.20 4.55 14.76
N LYS A 134 3.62 5.06 15.86
CA LYS A 134 3.51 6.49 16.19
C LYS A 134 3.00 7.33 15.01
N PRO A 135 1.83 6.98 14.45
CA PRO A 135 1.36 7.58 13.21
C PRO A 135 1.04 9.07 13.40
N TYR A 136 1.78 9.94 12.72
CA TYR A 136 1.60 11.39 12.78
C TYR A 136 1.32 11.99 11.39
N LYS A 137 1.96 11.46 10.36
CA LYS A 137 1.72 11.79 8.95
C LYS A 137 1.64 10.53 8.10
N ALA A 138 0.97 10.64 6.96
CA ALA A 138 0.95 9.60 5.95
C ALA A 138 1.47 10.15 4.61
N THR A 139 2.33 9.38 3.96
CA THR A 139 2.95 9.74 2.67
C THR A 139 2.69 8.65 1.67
N LEU A 140 1.99 8.97 0.57
CA LEU A 140 1.74 8.03 -0.52
C LEU A 140 3.00 7.92 -1.37
N ILE A 141 3.58 6.73 -1.42
CA ILE A 141 4.78 6.44 -2.20
C ILE A 141 4.35 5.77 -3.49
N TYR A 142 4.79 6.32 -4.62
CA TYR A 142 4.64 5.73 -5.94
C TYR A 142 5.99 5.22 -6.42
N ALA A 143 6.07 3.91 -6.68
CA ALA A 143 7.16 3.33 -7.42
C ALA A 143 6.79 3.32 -8.91
N THR A 144 7.63 3.93 -9.76
CA THR A 144 7.41 4.00 -11.22
C THR A 144 7.28 2.61 -11.82
N ASP A 145 6.73 2.46 -13.00
CA ASP A 145 6.61 1.17 -13.68
C ASP A 145 7.92 0.37 -13.81
N PHE A 146 7.78 -0.96 -13.85
CA PHE A 146 8.89 -1.88 -14.11
C PHE A 146 8.46 -3.04 -15.00
N MET A 147 8.88 -3.00 -16.26
CA MET A 147 8.52 -4.01 -17.27
C MET A 147 9.16 -5.39 -17.04
N GLY A 148 10.19 -5.47 -16.18
CA GLY A 148 10.88 -6.73 -15.88
C GLY A 148 10.09 -7.68 -14.99
N ASN A 149 8.96 -7.25 -14.42
CA ASN A 149 8.11 -8.07 -13.55
C ASN A 149 6.62 -7.77 -13.80
N PRO A 150 5.81 -8.74 -14.28
CA PRO A 150 4.37 -8.58 -14.54
C PRO A 150 3.56 -7.98 -13.39
N SER A 151 3.94 -8.29 -12.14
CA SER A 151 3.28 -7.77 -10.94
C SER A 151 3.55 -6.29 -10.65
N SER A 152 4.61 -5.73 -11.24
CA SER A 152 5.10 -4.35 -11.03
C SER A 152 4.94 -3.47 -12.28
N MET A 153 4.42 -4.01 -13.40
CA MET A 153 4.36 -3.32 -14.71
C MET A 153 3.54 -2.03 -14.69
N PHE A 154 2.50 -1.93 -13.86
CA PHE A 154 1.62 -0.77 -13.81
C PHE A 154 2.05 0.30 -12.79
N GLY A 155 3.22 0.12 -12.18
CA GLY A 155 3.59 0.87 -10.99
C GLY A 155 2.97 0.29 -9.72
N HIS A 156 3.40 0.78 -8.56
CA HIS A 156 2.86 0.34 -7.27
C HIS A 156 2.74 1.52 -6.32
N THR A 157 1.68 1.53 -5.51
CA THR A 157 1.49 2.51 -4.44
C THR A 157 1.45 1.85 -3.08
N LEU A 158 2.08 2.50 -2.11
CA LEU A 158 2.04 2.13 -0.68
C LEU A 158 1.97 3.40 0.17
N LEU A 159 1.52 3.27 1.42
CA LEU A 159 1.40 4.39 2.34
C LEU A 159 2.49 4.28 3.42
N ARG A 160 3.46 5.20 3.42
CA ARG A 160 4.42 5.33 4.52
C ARG A 160 3.79 6.12 5.67
N LEU A 161 4.01 5.66 6.89
CA LEU A 161 3.52 6.27 8.13
C LEU A 161 4.71 6.89 8.88
N ASP A 162 4.70 8.21 9.01
CA ASP A 162 5.82 8.98 9.54
C ASP A 162 5.52 9.48 10.97
N PRO A 163 6.47 9.33 11.93
CA PRO A 163 6.35 9.92 13.26
C PRO A 163 6.61 11.44 13.25
N LYS A 164 6.17 12.13 14.31
CA LYS A 164 6.30 13.60 14.44
C LYS A 164 7.73 14.12 14.33
N ASP A 165 8.69 13.43 14.96
CA ASP A 165 10.04 13.96 15.22
C ASP A 165 11.17 13.18 14.51
N GLN A 166 10.89 12.52 13.37
CA GLN A 166 11.87 11.65 12.68
C GLN A 166 12.07 11.94 11.17
N GLN A 167 12.07 13.20 10.76
CA GLN A 167 12.26 13.57 9.33
C GLN A 167 13.56 13.04 8.68
N GLN A 168 14.59 12.70 9.47
CA GLN A 168 15.88 12.21 8.98
C GLN A 168 16.00 10.67 8.98
N LEU A 169 15.01 9.95 9.49
CA LEU A 169 15.04 8.48 9.66
C LEU A 169 13.86 7.79 8.96
N ASN A 170 13.40 8.32 7.81
CA ASN A 170 12.26 7.78 7.04
C ASN A 170 12.35 6.27 6.76
N LEU A 171 13.55 5.69 6.75
CA LEU A 171 13.76 4.24 6.55
C LEU A 171 13.26 3.38 7.72
N VAL A 172 13.15 3.94 8.92
CA VAL A 172 12.66 3.26 10.13
C VAL A 172 11.13 3.37 10.26
N SER A 173 10.48 4.22 9.45
CA SER A 173 9.02 4.33 9.35
C SER A 173 8.39 3.01 8.92
N TYR A 174 7.10 2.84 9.22
CA TYR A 174 6.31 1.71 8.73
C TYR A 174 5.60 2.06 7.42
N ALA A 175 5.31 1.04 6.63
CA ALA A 175 4.57 1.13 5.38
C ALA A 175 3.35 0.20 5.42
N VAL A 176 2.19 0.75 5.08
CA VAL A 176 0.98 0.02 4.76
C VAL A 176 1.02 -0.33 3.29
N ASN A 177 1.00 -1.62 3.00
CA ASN A 177 1.01 -2.17 1.66
C ASN A 177 -0.22 -3.06 1.47
N TYR A 178 -0.95 -2.85 0.38
CA TYR A 178 -2.02 -3.74 -0.03
C TYR A 178 -1.55 -4.57 -1.23
N ALA A 179 -1.53 -5.90 -1.10
CA ALA A 179 -1.01 -6.77 -2.14
C ALA A 179 -1.70 -8.14 -2.10
N ALA A 180 -1.65 -8.83 -3.24
CA ALA A 180 -2.03 -10.23 -3.36
C ALA A 180 -1.06 -11.13 -2.59
N THR A 181 -1.59 -12.02 -1.75
CA THR A 181 -0.81 -13.11 -1.15
C THR A 181 -0.69 -14.26 -2.14
N VAL A 182 0.53 -14.48 -2.65
CA VAL A 182 0.82 -15.51 -3.66
C VAL A 182 1.50 -16.69 -2.98
N ALA A 183 0.83 -17.85 -2.93
CA ALA A 183 1.51 -19.11 -2.64
C ALA A 183 2.39 -19.44 -3.85
N GLY A 184 3.68 -19.63 -3.65
CA GLY A 184 4.68 -19.62 -4.73
C GLY A 184 4.45 -20.61 -5.88
N ASN A 185 5.08 -20.25 -7.01
CA ASN A 185 5.23 -20.98 -8.28
C ASN A 185 3.96 -21.09 -9.16
N ASP A 186 3.60 -20.00 -9.84
CA ASP A 186 2.46 -19.96 -10.75
C ASP A 186 2.77 -19.07 -11.99
N ASN A 187 3.63 -19.51 -12.92
CA ASN A 187 4.10 -18.62 -14.01
C ASN A 187 3.02 -18.16 -15.00
N TRP A 188 2.02 -18.98 -15.33
CA TRP A 188 0.91 -18.60 -16.24
C TRP A 188 -0.44 -18.43 -15.54
N SER A 189 -0.66 -19.19 -14.49
CA SER A 189 -1.82 -19.07 -13.57
C SER A 189 -1.86 -17.72 -12.88
N TYR A 190 -0.72 -17.04 -12.69
CA TYR A 190 -0.65 -15.73 -12.06
C TYR A 190 -1.39 -14.62 -12.80
N ALA A 191 -1.17 -14.49 -14.11
CA ALA A 191 -1.86 -13.50 -14.92
C ALA A 191 -3.38 -13.77 -14.97
N TRP A 192 -3.78 -15.03 -15.15
CA TRP A 192 -5.20 -15.40 -15.18
C TRP A 192 -5.90 -15.20 -13.83
N LYS A 193 -5.27 -15.62 -12.73
CA LYS A 193 -5.79 -15.43 -11.36
C LYS A 193 -5.88 -13.95 -10.99
N GLY A 194 -4.91 -13.14 -11.42
CA GLY A 194 -4.92 -11.69 -11.22
C GLY A 194 -5.96 -10.93 -12.05
N LEU A 195 -6.29 -11.43 -13.25
CA LEU A 195 -7.40 -10.92 -14.05
C LEU A 195 -8.77 -11.36 -13.51
N THR A 196 -8.85 -12.53 -12.88
CA THR A 196 -10.10 -13.11 -12.37
C THR A 196 -10.38 -12.86 -10.88
N GLY A 197 -9.46 -12.22 -10.16
CA GLY A 197 -9.65 -11.85 -8.75
C GLY A 197 -9.38 -12.98 -7.74
N GLN A 198 -8.70 -14.05 -8.16
CA GLN A 198 -8.57 -15.27 -7.36
C GLN A 198 -7.48 -15.20 -6.28
N TYR A 199 -6.74 -14.09 -6.20
CA TYR A 199 -5.78 -13.88 -5.13
C TYR A 199 -6.43 -13.16 -3.94
N PRO A 200 -6.20 -13.61 -2.69
CA PRO A 200 -6.57 -12.84 -1.52
C PRO A 200 -5.64 -11.62 -1.41
N GLY A 201 -6.22 -10.43 -1.44
CA GLY A 201 -5.55 -9.15 -1.23
C GLY A 201 -5.74 -8.68 0.21
N GLU A 202 -4.63 -8.37 0.88
CA GLU A 202 -4.60 -8.04 2.30
C GLU A 202 -3.78 -6.77 2.57
N TYR A 203 -4.16 -6.03 3.61
CA TYR A 203 -3.30 -4.97 4.15
C TYR A 203 -2.19 -5.59 4.99
N SER A 204 -0.97 -5.17 4.74
CA SER A 204 0.21 -5.59 5.50
C SER A 204 0.97 -4.36 5.98
N LEU A 205 1.46 -4.43 7.21
CA LEU A 205 2.32 -3.40 7.79
C LEU A 205 3.74 -3.93 7.87
N MET A 206 4.70 -3.19 7.31
CA MET A 206 6.11 -3.60 7.30
C MET A 206 7.06 -2.41 7.41
N PRO A 207 8.32 -2.62 7.87
CA PRO A 207 9.31 -1.56 7.86
C PRO A 207 9.59 -1.02 6.45
N TYR A 208 9.56 0.29 6.27
CA TYR A 208 9.62 0.96 4.97
C TYR A 208 10.96 0.73 4.24
N TYR A 209 12.09 0.63 4.96
CA TYR A 209 13.39 0.34 4.34
C TYR A 209 13.38 -0.95 3.49
N ARG A 210 12.54 -1.94 3.82
CA ARG A 210 12.43 -3.17 3.05
C ARG A 210 11.85 -2.90 1.66
N LYS A 211 10.83 -2.06 1.56
CA LYS A 211 10.19 -1.68 0.29
C LYS A 211 11.03 -0.73 -0.54
N VAL A 212 11.76 0.16 0.12
CA VAL A 212 12.78 0.96 -0.54
C VAL A 212 13.84 0.08 -1.21
N LYS A 213 14.36 -0.92 -0.49
CA LYS A 213 15.38 -1.83 -1.03
C LYS A 213 14.82 -2.71 -2.16
N GLU A 214 13.55 -3.13 -2.05
CA GLU A 214 12.87 -3.88 -3.10
C GLU A 214 12.63 -3.03 -4.37
N TYR A 215 12.04 -1.84 -4.25
CA TYR A 215 11.69 -1.06 -5.44
C TYR A 215 12.84 -0.20 -5.97
N GLY A 216 13.51 0.54 -5.09
CA GLY A 216 14.57 1.48 -5.49
C GLY A 216 15.87 0.79 -5.84
N ASP A 217 16.27 -0.21 -5.05
CA ASP A 217 17.56 -0.87 -5.24
C ASP A 217 17.38 -2.10 -6.16
N PHE A 218 16.49 -3.04 -5.83
CA PHE A 218 16.37 -4.31 -6.57
C PHE A 218 15.67 -4.18 -7.92
N GLU A 219 14.55 -3.47 -8.00
CA GLU A 219 13.83 -3.27 -9.27
C GLU A 219 14.32 -2.02 -10.05
N SER A 220 15.26 -1.25 -9.49
CA SER A 220 15.78 -0.01 -10.09
C SER A 220 14.68 0.98 -10.50
N ARG A 221 13.73 1.22 -9.58
CA ARG A 221 12.57 2.10 -9.81
C ARG A 221 12.71 3.40 -9.05
N ASP A 222 12.52 4.49 -9.75
CA ASP A 222 12.43 5.79 -9.12
C ASP A 222 11.19 5.85 -8.22
N LEU A 223 11.32 6.54 -7.09
CA LEU A 223 10.21 6.72 -6.15
C LEU A 223 9.78 8.19 -6.12
N TRP A 224 8.47 8.38 -6.05
CA TRP A 224 7.83 9.68 -5.87
C TRP A 224 6.99 9.64 -4.59
N GLU A 225 7.25 10.57 -3.68
CA GLU A 225 6.61 10.61 -2.37
C GLU A 225 5.64 11.80 -2.30
N TYR A 226 4.36 11.53 -2.08
CA TYR A 226 3.28 12.51 -2.00
C TYR A 226 2.73 12.54 -0.57
N GLU A 227 3.19 13.49 0.27
CA GLU A 227 2.67 13.64 1.63
C GLU A 227 1.17 13.96 1.57
N LEU A 228 0.34 13.18 2.28
CA LEU A 228 -1.11 13.41 2.33
C LEU A 228 -1.42 14.60 3.23
N ASN A 229 -2.41 15.40 2.84
CA ASN A 229 -2.90 16.54 3.62
C ASN A 229 -3.90 16.07 4.71
N LEU A 230 -3.41 15.26 5.64
CA LEU A 230 -4.16 14.72 6.77
C LEU A 230 -3.72 15.36 8.08
N SER A 231 -4.66 15.50 9.02
CA SER A 231 -4.34 15.82 10.41
C SER A 231 -3.69 14.61 11.12
N PRO A 232 -3.00 14.81 12.26
CA PRO A 232 -2.53 13.71 13.08
C PRO A 232 -3.65 12.77 13.56
N GLU A 233 -4.83 13.33 13.86
CA GLU A 233 -6.01 12.56 14.28
C GLU A 233 -6.57 11.72 13.13
N GLU A 234 -6.69 12.29 11.93
CA GLU A 234 -7.10 11.58 10.71
C GLU A 234 -6.11 10.45 10.38
N THR A 235 -4.81 10.73 10.46
CA THR A 235 -3.75 9.74 10.25
C THR A 235 -3.85 8.61 11.28
N ARG A 236 -4.04 8.95 12.55
CA ARG A 236 -4.21 7.95 13.62
C ARG A 236 -5.48 7.11 13.42
N PHE A 237 -6.58 7.72 13.00
CA PHE A 237 -7.83 7.01 12.70
C PHE A 237 -7.65 6.01 11.56
N LEU A 238 -7.02 6.43 10.46
CA LEU A 238 -6.66 5.56 9.33
C LEU A 238 -5.86 4.35 9.80
N VAL A 239 -4.79 4.58 10.57
CA VAL A 239 -3.92 3.49 11.04
C VAL A 239 -4.62 2.60 12.07
N SER A 240 -5.49 3.18 12.91
CA SER A 240 -6.33 2.40 13.82
C SER A 240 -7.30 1.50 13.05
N HIS A 241 -7.79 1.93 11.88
CA HIS A 241 -8.59 1.06 11.03
C HIS A 241 -7.76 -0.06 10.39
N ILE A 242 -6.49 0.17 10.04
CA ILE A 242 -5.59 -0.90 9.55
C ILE A 242 -5.45 -2.04 10.58
N TRP A 243 -5.46 -1.73 11.87
CA TRP A 243 -5.49 -2.75 12.93
C TRP A 243 -6.73 -3.66 12.84
N GLU A 244 -7.88 -3.11 12.48
CA GLU A 244 -9.14 -3.83 12.33
C GLU A 244 -9.14 -4.81 11.15
N MET A 245 -8.18 -4.65 10.23
CA MET A 245 -8.10 -5.36 8.96
C MET A 245 -7.16 -6.57 8.97
N GLN A 246 -6.53 -6.91 10.09
CA GLN A 246 -5.49 -7.95 10.18
C GLN A 246 -5.90 -9.35 9.67
N HIS A 247 -7.19 -9.68 9.67
CA HIS A 247 -7.72 -10.97 9.21
C HIS A 247 -8.67 -10.83 8.01
N VAL A 248 -8.77 -9.63 7.44
CA VAL A 248 -9.69 -9.33 6.35
C VAL A 248 -8.92 -9.37 5.03
N SER A 249 -9.44 -10.16 4.10
CA SER A 249 -8.98 -10.20 2.72
C SER A 249 -10.11 -9.86 1.76
N PHE A 250 -9.74 -9.31 0.60
CA PHE A 250 -10.64 -9.06 -0.52
C PHE A 250 -10.12 -9.76 -1.78
N PRO A 251 -10.97 -10.08 -2.76
CA PRO A 251 -10.50 -10.49 -4.08
C PRO A 251 -9.59 -9.42 -4.70
N TYR A 252 -8.38 -9.81 -5.14
CA TYR A 252 -7.40 -8.88 -5.71
C TYR A 252 -7.42 -8.92 -7.24
N TYR A 253 -7.76 -7.79 -7.88
CA TYR A 253 -7.79 -7.64 -9.33
C TYR A 253 -6.71 -6.67 -9.80
N PHE A 254 -5.87 -7.06 -10.76
CA PHE A 254 -4.74 -6.22 -11.20
C PHE A 254 -5.15 -4.85 -11.73
N VAL A 255 -6.31 -4.77 -12.38
CA VAL A 255 -6.77 -3.54 -13.05
C VAL A 255 -7.70 -2.72 -12.17
N SER A 256 -8.74 -3.31 -11.57
CA SER A 256 -9.83 -2.57 -10.92
C SER A 256 -9.67 -2.43 -9.42
N ASP A 257 -9.31 -3.52 -8.72
CA ASP A 257 -9.29 -3.63 -7.26
C ASP A 257 -7.92 -4.08 -6.78
N ASN A 258 -6.97 -3.16 -6.91
CA ASN A 258 -5.55 -3.33 -6.63
C ASN A 258 -5.10 -2.43 -5.46
N CYS A 259 -3.79 -2.37 -5.22
CA CYS A 259 -3.18 -1.49 -4.23
C CYS A 259 -3.66 -0.04 -4.30
N ALA A 260 -3.72 0.54 -5.50
CA ALA A 260 -4.14 1.93 -5.68
C ALA A 260 -5.60 2.13 -5.30
N TYR A 261 -6.50 1.23 -5.73
CA TYR A 261 -7.93 1.31 -5.39
C TYR A 261 -8.19 1.25 -3.88
N ARG A 262 -7.56 0.29 -3.20
CA ARG A 262 -7.78 0.07 -1.77
C ARG A 262 -7.18 1.18 -0.90
N LEU A 263 -6.05 1.76 -1.31
CA LEU A 263 -5.51 2.96 -0.68
C LEU A 263 -6.43 4.19 -0.83
N LEU A 264 -7.11 4.36 -1.98
CA LEU A 264 -8.12 5.41 -2.10
C LEU A 264 -9.26 5.23 -1.09
N GLY A 265 -9.67 3.99 -0.80
CA GLY A 265 -10.68 3.70 0.21
C GLY A 265 -10.28 4.12 1.62
N LEU A 266 -8.98 3.99 1.96
CA LEU A 266 -8.46 4.50 3.24
C LEU A 266 -8.47 6.03 3.30
N VAL A 267 -8.18 6.70 2.17
CA VAL A 267 -8.25 8.17 2.09
C VAL A 267 -9.70 8.63 2.20
N ASP A 268 -10.60 8.01 1.44
CA ASP A 268 -12.05 8.28 1.50
C ASP A 268 -12.63 7.95 2.89
N LEU A 269 -12.05 7.05 3.67
CA LEU A 269 -12.47 6.82 5.06
C LEU A 269 -12.20 8.04 5.95
N VAL A 270 -11.09 8.75 5.73
CA VAL A 270 -10.68 9.89 6.57
C VAL A 270 -11.02 11.26 5.99
N LYS A 271 -11.29 11.33 4.68
CA LYS A 271 -11.74 12.51 3.94
C LYS A 271 -13.02 12.17 3.20
N PRO A 272 -14.15 12.00 3.90
CA PRO A 272 -15.29 11.35 3.30
C PRO A 272 -15.91 12.04 2.08
N GLU A 273 -15.73 13.34 2.00
CA GLU A 273 -16.12 14.23 0.91
C GLU A 273 -15.32 14.04 -0.39
N SER A 274 -14.21 13.28 -0.40
CA SER A 274 -13.35 13.18 -1.60
C SER A 274 -13.88 12.26 -2.69
N HIS A 275 -14.72 11.28 -2.33
CA HIS A 275 -15.35 10.30 -3.22
C HIS A 275 -14.39 9.77 -4.29
N LEU A 276 -13.15 9.45 -3.91
CA LEU A 276 -12.08 9.08 -4.82
C LEU A 276 -12.36 7.72 -5.46
N GLN A 277 -12.69 6.68 -4.67
CA GLN A 277 -12.91 5.33 -5.18
C GLN A 277 -13.99 5.27 -6.26
N GLU A 278 -15.04 6.09 -6.12
CA GLU A 278 -16.15 6.15 -7.07
C GLU A 278 -15.72 6.59 -8.48
N LYS A 279 -14.55 7.24 -8.61
CA LYS A 279 -13.97 7.64 -9.90
C LYS A 279 -13.24 6.50 -10.61
N PHE A 280 -12.96 5.39 -9.94
CA PHE A 280 -12.09 4.30 -10.43
C PHE A 280 -12.81 2.93 -10.47
N ASN A 281 -14.09 2.91 -10.80
CA ASN A 281 -14.90 1.67 -10.84
C ASN A 281 -14.47 0.64 -11.92
N TYR A 282 -13.68 1.05 -12.91
CA TYR A 282 -13.27 0.20 -14.03
C TYR A 282 -11.79 -0.17 -13.99
N ALA A 283 -10.93 0.83 -13.76
CA ALA A 283 -9.49 0.66 -13.70
C ALA A 283 -8.90 1.67 -12.71
N SER A 284 -8.01 1.19 -11.87
CA SER A 284 -7.34 1.91 -10.79
C SER A 284 -5.85 1.94 -11.07
N ILE A 285 -5.46 2.77 -12.04
CA ILE A 285 -4.05 2.92 -12.43
C ILE A 285 -3.38 3.82 -11.39
N PRO A 286 -2.28 3.40 -10.74
CA PRO A 286 -1.69 4.14 -9.62
C PRO A 286 -1.40 5.62 -9.92
N MET A 287 -0.91 5.96 -11.11
CA MET A 287 -0.67 7.36 -11.47
C MET A 287 -1.94 8.19 -11.56
N GLU A 288 -3.03 7.62 -12.09
CA GLU A 288 -4.31 8.30 -12.23
C GLU A 288 -4.98 8.51 -10.87
N THR A 289 -4.80 7.58 -9.93
CA THR A 289 -5.30 7.76 -8.56
C THR A 289 -4.58 8.91 -7.84
N ILE A 290 -3.27 9.03 -8.01
CA ILE A 290 -2.49 10.15 -7.44
C ILE A 290 -2.87 11.48 -8.10
N LYS A 291 -3.06 11.53 -9.43
CA LYS A 291 -3.57 12.72 -10.13
C LYS A 291 -4.90 13.19 -9.54
N ALA A 292 -5.84 12.27 -9.32
CA ALA A 292 -7.14 12.60 -8.72
C ALA A 292 -7.03 13.13 -7.28
N MET A 293 -6.06 12.66 -6.49
CA MET A 293 -5.78 13.18 -5.16
C MET A 293 -5.15 14.58 -5.20
N GLN A 294 -4.19 14.81 -6.10
CA GLN A 294 -3.57 16.13 -6.31
C GLN A 294 -4.60 17.18 -6.74
N GLN A 295 -5.51 16.83 -7.66
CA GLN A 295 -6.57 17.72 -8.14
C GLN A 295 -7.52 18.19 -7.02
N GLN A 296 -7.66 17.40 -5.95
CA GLN A 296 -8.48 17.73 -4.78
C GLN A 296 -7.68 18.38 -3.63
N GLY A 297 -6.39 18.66 -3.82
CA GLY A 297 -5.54 19.25 -2.78
C GLY A 297 -5.28 18.30 -1.60
N LEU A 298 -5.41 16.99 -1.81
CA LEU A 298 -5.20 15.96 -0.78
C LEU A 298 -3.73 15.56 -0.63
N THR A 299 -2.84 16.08 -1.46
CA THR A 299 -1.40 15.82 -1.41
C THR A 299 -0.59 17.11 -1.49
N LYS A 300 0.60 17.08 -0.92
CA LYS A 300 1.61 18.14 -1.05
C LYS A 300 2.45 17.92 -2.32
N ALA A 301 3.32 18.90 -2.61
CA ALA A 301 4.30 18.77 -3.67
C ALA A 301 5.19 17.53 -3.44
N PRO A 302 5.46 16.73 -4.48
CA PRO A 302 6.14 15.46 -4.25
C PRO A 302 7.64 15.61 -4.10
N VAL A 303 8.21 14.66 -3.37
CA VAL A 303 9.65 14.45 -3.22
C VAL A 303 10.08 13.35 -4.18
N TYR A 304 11.11 13.63 -4.97
CA TYR A 304 11.70 12.66 -5.89
C TYR A 304 12.86 11.94 -5.21
N ARG A 305 12.88 10.61 -5.34
CA ARG A 305 13.97 9.78 -4.85
C ARG A 305 14.47 8.86 -5.98
N PRO A 306 15.66 9.14 -6.54
CA PRO A 306 16.17 8.39 -7.67
C PRO A 306 16.57 6.97 -7.27
N ALA A 307 16.29 6.01 -8.13
CA ALA A 307 16.79 4.65 -8.05
C ALA A 307 18.33 4.63 -8.07
N LEU A 308 18.91 3.56 -7.56
CA LEU A 308 20.37 3.42 -7.61
C LEU A 308 20.90 3.35 -9.05
N GLU A 309 20.16 2.71 -9.97
CA GLU A 309 20.50 2.72 -11.41
C GLU A 309 20.51 4.15 -11.97
N THR A 310 19.49 4.95 -11.64
CA THR A 310 19.42 6.37 -12.04
C THR A 310 20.61 7.16 -11.50
N GLN A 311 21.01 6.91 -10.25
CA GLN A 311 22.20 7.51 -9.65
C GLN A 311 23.49 7.10 -10.36
N LEU A 312 23.68 5.82 -10.68
CA LEU A 312 24.86 5.34 -11.39
C LEU A 312 24.94 5.89 -12.82
N LEU A 313 23.82 5.93 -13.55
CA LEU A 313 23.77 6.49 -14.90
C LEU A 313 24.05 8.00 -14.90
N ALA A 314 23.54 8.73 -13.91
CA ALA A 314 23.85 10.14 -13.73
C ALA A 314 25.36 10.36 -13.46
N GLN A 315 25.98 9.52 -12.63
CA GLN A 315 27.43 9.55 -12.40
C GLN A 315 28.21 9.27 -13.68
N ALA A 316 27.82 8.24 -14.44
CA ALA A 316 28.47 7.90 -15.70
C ALA A 316 28.39 9.04 -16.72
N HIS A 317 27.27 9.75 -16.76
CA HIS A 317 27.11 10.96 -17.58
C HIS A 317 27.95 12.15 -17.04
N GLN A 318 27.97 12.36 -15.73
CA GLN A 318 28.72 13.45 -15.07
C GLN A 318 30.23 13.29 -15.24
N HIS A 319 30.73 12.07 -15.12
CA HIS A 319 32.17 11.76 -15.07
C HIS A 319 32.73 11.26 -16.41
N GLY A 320 31.86 10.89 -17.35
CA GLY A 320 32.21 10.48 -18.71
C GLY A 320 32.38 8.96 -18.85
N ALA A 321 32.08 8.47 -20.06
CA ALA A 321 32.07 7.04 -20.38
C ALA A 321 33.41 6.32 -20.18
N SER A 322 34.53 7.04 -20.29
CA SER A 322 35.87 6.47 -20.06
C SER A 322 36.04 6.00 -18.61
N LEU A 323 35.72 6.87 -17.63
CA LEU A 323 35.82 6.53 -16.21
C LEU A 323 34.78 5.49 -15.82
N ALA A 324 33.56 5.58 -16.37
CA ALA A 324 32.51 4.59 -16.14
C ALA A 324 32.92 3.18 -16.61
N LYS A 325 33.61 3.07 -17.75
CA LYS A 325 34.13 1.79 -18.26
C LYS A 325 35.17 1.19 -17.31
N VAL A 326 36.06 2.01 -16.76
CA VAL A 326 37.06 1.57 -15.78
C VAL A 326 36.38 1.15 -14.48
N ALA A 327 35.39 1.91 -14.02
CA ALA A 327 34.59 1.57 -12.84
C ALA A 327 33.90 0.21 -12.98
N HIS A 328 33.26 -0.06 -14.13
CA HIS A 328 32.63 -1.36 -14.39
C HIS A 328 33.63 -2.52 -14.40
N GLN A 329 34.80 -2.32 -15.02
CA GLN A 329 35.87 -3.32 -14.99
C GLN A 329 36.38 -3.58 -13.56
N LEU A 330 36.45 -2.52 -12.75
CA LEU A 330 36.90 -2.59 -11.37
C LEU A 330 35.86 -3.30 -10.46
N ALA A 331 34.57 -3.06 -10.70
CA ALA A 331 33.47 -3.74 -10.00
C ALA A 331 33.53 -5.26 -10.18
N MET A 332 33.89 -5.73 -11.38
CA MET A 332 33.77 -7.14 -11.78
C MET A 332 35.07 -7.96 -11.66
N LYS A 333 36.21 -7.34 -11.36
CA LYS A 333 37.51 -8.04 -11.27
C LYS A 333 37.99 -8.20 -9.82
N PRO A 334 38.59 -9.35 -9.45
CA PRO A 334 39.25 -9.53 -8.17
C PRO A 334 40.37 -8.49 -7.94
N ILE A 335 40.39 -7.86 -6.77
CA ILE A 335 41.12 -6.61 -6.51
C ILE A 335 42.65 -6.69 -6.46
N LYS A 336 43.27 -7.88 -6.57
CA LYS A 336 44.75 -7.97 -6.57
C LYS A 336 45.40 -7.10 -7.66
N ASP A 337 44.67 -6.76 -8.72
CA ASP A 337 45.14 -5.93 -9.85
C ASP A 337 44.57 -4.48 -9.87
N SER A 338 43.73 -4.13 -8.90
CA SER A 338 42.97 -2.86 -8.90
C SER A 338 43.80 -1.64 -8.53
N SER A 339 44.74 -1.80 -7.60
CA SER A 339 45.59 -0.68 -7.14
C SER A 339 46.51 -0.19 -8.26
N GLU A 340 46.91 -1.07 -9.18
CA GLU A 340 47.70 -0.68 -10.35
C GLU A 340 46.87 0.07 -11.38
N THR A 341 45.64 -0.39 -11.62
CA THR A 341 44.71 0.28 -12.54
C THR A 341 44.40 1.71 -12.08
N LEU A 342 44.29 1.96 -10.76
CA LEU A 342 43.99 3.29 -10.21
C LEU A 342 45.17 4.27 -10.25
N LYS A 343 46.42 3.79 -10.21
CA LYS A 343 47.63 4.66 -10.19
C LYS A 343 47.77 5.56 -11.42
N SER A 344 47.17 5.18 -12.55
CA SER A 344 47.20 5.98 -13.78
C SER A 344 46.22 7.17 -13.77
N PHE A 345 45.38 7.28 -12.74
CA PHE A 345 44.36 8.32 -12.61
C PHE A 345 44.69 9.33 -11.51
N SER A 346 44.19 10.56 -11.66
CA SER A 346 44.26 11.58 -10.62
C SER A 346 43.48 11.15 -9.36
N PRO A 347 43.79 11.67 -8.15
CA PRO A 347 43.02 11.34 -6.94
C PRO A 347 41.51 11.59 -7.07
N SER A 348 41.13 12.67 -7.76
CA SER A 348 39.73 12.98 -8.10
C SER A 348 39.11 11.88 -8.96
N ASP A 349 39.80 11.43 -10.00
CA ASP A 349 39.24 10.41 -10.91
C ASP A 349 39.23 9.02 -10.29
N GLN A 350 40.21 8.70 -9.43
CA GLN A 350 40.18 7.49 -8.61
C GLN A 350 38.94 7.47 -7.71
N ALA A 351 38.62 8.59 -7.05
CA ALA A 351 37.42 8.70 -6.23
C ALA A 351 36.13 8.49 -7.05
N LYS A 352 36.01 9.12 -8.23
CA LYS A 352 34.86 8.92 -9.15
C LYS A 352 34.73 7.46 -9.60
N ILE A 353 35.84 6.83 -9.99
CA ILE A 353 35.87 5.43 -10.42
C ILE A 353 35.41 4.52 -9.28
N LEU A 354 35.93 4.71 -8.07
CA LEU A 354 35.62 3.88 -6.91
C LEU A 354 34.16 4.01 -6.47
N GLU A 355 33.62 5.23 -6.48
CA GLU A 355 32.20 5.50 -6.15
C GLU A 355 31.28 4.80 -7.17
N MET A 356 31.52 4.95 -8.49
CA MET A 356 30.75 4.26 -9.53
C MET A 356 30.91 2.73 -9.47
N ALA A 357 32.13 2.23 -9.22
CA ALA A 357 32.39 0.78 -9.14
C ALA A 357 31.65 0.14 -7.98
N TYR A 358 31.56 0.85 -6.84
CA TYR A 358 30.78 0.40 -5.69
C TYR A 358 29.30 0.32 -6.03
N ASP A 359 28.73 1.38 -6.61
CA ASP A 359 27.30 1.42 -6.96
C ASP A 359 26.93 0.38 -8.03
N ASP A 360 27.78 0.18 -9.04
CA ASP A 360 27.63 -0.87 -10.06
C ASP A 360 27.67 -2.28 -9.46
N LEU A 361 28.69 -2.59 -8.66
CA LEU A 361 28.77 -3.89 -8.00
C LEU A 361 27.59 -4.14 -7.07
N TYR A 362 27.15 -3.10 -6.33
CA TYR A 362 26.01 -3.23 -5.44
C TYR A 362 24.72 -3.48 -6.24
N LEU A 363 24.50 -2.79 -7.37
CA LEU A 363 23.38 -3.07 -8.29
C LEU A 363 23.40 -4.51 -8.82
N GLN A 364 24.57 -5.03 -9.18
CA GLN A 364 24.68 -6.41 -9.67
C GLN A 364 24.47 -7.43 -8.54
N PHE A 365 24.94 -7.14 -7.34
CA PHE A 365 24.75 -7.99 -6.16
C PHE A 365 23.28 -8.09 -5.77
N ILE A 366 22.60 -6.96 -5.61
CA ILE A 366 21.17 -6.97 -5.26
C ILE A 366 20.34 -7.61 -6.37
N GLY A 367 20.67 -7.36 -7.64
CA GLY A 367 20.04 -8.01 -8.80
C GLY A 367 20.37 -9.50 -8.95
N ARG A 368 21.07 -10.12 -7.98
CA ARG A 368 21.47 -11.53 -7.95
C ARG A 368 22.27 -11.98 -9.18
N LYS A 369 23.01 -11.06 -9.80
CA LYS A 369 23.90 -11.35 -10.93
C LYS A 369 25.28 -11.82 -10.47
N VAL A 370 25.60 -11.62 -9.18
CA VAL A 370 26.90 -11.94 -8.58
C VAL A 370 26.68 -12.55 -7.19
N GLU A 371 27.50 -13.55 -6.86
CA GLU A 371 27.44 -14.27 -5.59
C GLU A 371 27.85 -13.39 -4.40
N GLU A 372 27.22 -13.61 -3.25
CA GLU A 372 27.50 -12.89 -2.00
C GLU A 372 28.97 -13.00 -1.57
N SER A 373 29.55 -14.18 -1.76
CA SER A 373 30.95 -14.50 -1.42
C SER A 373 31.96 -13.67 -2.21
N PHE A 374 31.60 -13.22 -3.41
CA PHE A 374 32.40 -12.29 -4.21
C PHE A 374 32.06 -10.84 -3.87
N ALA A 375 30.77 -10.50 -3.87
CA ALA A 375 30.33 -9.10 -3.79
C ALA A 375 30.70 -8.45 -2.46
N GLN A 376 30.49 -9.12 -1.31
CA GLN A 376 30.71 -8.48 -0.02
C GLN A 376 32.17 -8.11 0.27
N PRO A 377 33.17 -9.01 0.08
CA PRO A 377 34.58 -8.63 0.23
C PRO A 377 34.98 -7.50 -0.72
N GLN A 378 34.52 -7.57 -1.97
CA GLN A 378 34.84 -6.60 -3.01
C GLN A 378 34.26 -5.21 -2.68
N LEU A 379 33.00 -5.12 -2.26
CA LEU A 379 32.37 -3.87 -1.81
C LEU A 379 33.12 -3.22 -0.64
N ARG A 380 33.48 -4.01 0.39
CA ARG A 380 34.28 -3.52 1.53
C ARG A 380 35.61 -2.95 1.09
N GLN A 381 36.26 -3.60 0.14
CA GLN A 381 37.56 -3.18 -0.36
C GLN A 381 37.47 -1.91 -1.22
N LEU A 382 36.44 -1.77 -2.05
CA LEU A 382 36.17 -0.53 -2.79
C LEU A 382 35.97 0.65 -1.82
N LEU A 383 35.22 0.45 -0.74
CA LEU A 383 35.07 1.45 0.33
C LEU A 383 36.40 1.77 1.03
N ALA A 384 37.22 0.76 1.30
CA ALA A 384 38.52 0.93 1.94
C ALA A 384 39.54 1.68 1.07
N LEU A 385 39.50 1.50 -0.26
CA LEU A 385 40.29 2.30 -1.19
C LEU A 385 39.76 3.74 -1.28
N ARG A 386 38.44 3.91 -1.32
CA ARG A 386 37.82 5.24 -1.39
C ARG A 386 38.08 6.07 -0.14
N SER A 387 38.11 5.45 1.03
CA SER A 387 38.36 6.15 2.30
C SER A 387 39.80 6.65 2.47
N GLN A 388 40.74 6.17 1.65
CA GLN A 388 42.13 6.66 1.63
C GLN A 388 42.30 7.96 0.85
N ILE A 389 41.28 8.36 0.08
CA ILE A 389 41.30 9.57 -0.74
C ILE A 389 40.62 10.68 0.06
N ASP A 390 41.40 11.66 0.49
CA ASP A 390 40.94 12.85 1.23
C ASP A 390 40.27 13.87 0.30
N LEU A 391 39.12 13.47 -0.25
CA LEU A 391 38.24 14.27 -1.08
C LEU A 391 36.80 13.97 -0.69
N ASP A 392 35.96 15.01 -0.72
CA ASP A 392 34.51 14.87 -0.56
C ASP A 392 33.90 13.92 -1.59
N LYS A 393 32.65 13.48 -1.34
CA LYS A 393 31.86 12.66 -2.27
C LYS A 393 31.84 13.32 -3.66
N GLN A 394 32.28 12.58 -4.68
CA GLN A 394 32.40 13.11 -6.05
C GLN A 394 31.10 12.99 -6.85
N ARG A 395 30.29 11.97 -6.56
CA ARG A 395 28.97 11.78 -7.16
C ARG A 395 28.00 12.85 -6.68
N GLN A 396 27.32 13.50 -7.63
CA GLN A 396 26.25 14.46 -7.35
C GLN A 396 24.89 13.76 -7.42
N GLU A 397 23.91 14.29 -6.68
CA GLU A 397 22.54 13.77 -6.78
C GLU A 397 21.99 14.00 -8.21
N PRO A 398 21.30 13.01 -8.79
CA PRO A 398 20.66 13.16 -10.10
C PRO A 398 19.72 14.37 -10.14
N LYS A 399 19.68 15.04 -11.29
CA LYS A 399 18.68 16.07 -11.53
C LYS A 399 17.29 15.42 -11.52
N ARG A 400 16.39 15.95 -10.70
CA ARG A 400 14.97 15.57 -10.73
C ARG A 400 14.41 15.77 -12.15
N PRO A 401 13.66 14.80 -12.71
CA PRO A 401 12.98 14.98 -13.99
C PRO A 401 12.09 16.23 -14.01
N SER A 402 12.06 16.93 -15.15
CA SER A 402 11.27 18.17 -15.31
C SER A 402 9.76 17.95 -15.22
N THR A 403 9.32 16.74 -15.55
CA THR A 403 7.92 16.31 -15.53
C THR A 403 7.79 15.17 -14.53
N GLU A 404 7.00 15.37 -13.48
CA GLU A 404 6.67 14.30 -12.55
C GLU A 404 5.57 13.39 -13.11
N PRO A 405 5.41 12.15 -12.61
CA PRO A 405 4.46 11.19 -13.17
C PRO A 405 3.03 11.73 -13.33
N THR A 406 2.54 12.48 -12.34
CA THR A 406 1.17 13.03 -12.39
C THR A 406 0.97 14.13 -13.43
N GLN A 407 2.04 14.68 -13.99
CA GLN A 407 1.98 15.64 -15.11
C GLN A 407 2.06 14.95 -16.48
N GLY A 408 2.27 13.64 -16.51
CA GLY A 408 2.20 12.85 -17.75
C GLY A 408 0.78 12.82 -18.31
N HIS A 409 0.66 12.45 -19.58
CA HIS A 409 -0.64 12.33 -20.26
C HIS A 409 -1.56 11.33 -19.51
N ASN A 410 -2.86 11.36 -19.83
CA ASN A 410 -3.81 10.43 -19.21
C ASN A 410 -3.62 9.01 -19.76
N ALA A 411 -3.76 8.02 -18.88
CA ALA A 411 -3.62 6.62 -19.26
C ALA A 411 -4.65 6.16 -20.32
N ARG A 412 -5.88 6.69 -20.23
CA ARG A 412 -6.97 6.42 -21.17
C ARG A 412 -7.00 7.45 -22.28
N ASN A 413 -7.09 6.99 -23.52
CA ASN A 413 -7.27 7.86 -24.67
C ASN A 413 -8.25 7.27 -25.71
N VAL A 414 -8.81 8.16 -26.52
CA VAL A 414 -9.53 7.83 -27.75
C VAL A 414 -8.79 8.55 -28.87
N SER A 415 -8.46 7.82 -29.94
CA SER A 415 -7.70 8.36 -31.06
C SER A 415 -8.41 8.11 -32.38
N LEU A 416 -8.33 9.08 -33.28
CA LEU A 416 -8.66 8.91 -34.69
C LEU A 416 -7.38 9.16 -35.48
N LYS A 417 -6.91 8.17 -36.23
CA LYS A 417 -5.73 8.27 -37.09
C LYS A 417 -6.15 8.13 -38.55
N LEU A 418 -5.52 8.91 -39.41
CA LEU A 418 -5.70 8.90 -40.85
C LEU A 418 -4.30 8.75 -41.46
N GLY A 419 -4.13 7.83 -42.41
CA GLY A 419 -2.80 7.59 -42.98
C GLY A 419 -2.82 6.77 -44.25
N GLU A 420 -1.63 6.49 -44.76
CA GLU A 420 -1.40 5.64 -45.94
C GLU A 420 -0.21 4.72 -45.66
N VAL A 421 -0.36 3.42 -45.91
CA VAL A 421 0.73 2.43 -45.79
C VAL A 421 0.83 1.69 -47.12
N GLN A 422 2.00 1.75 -47.76
CA GLN A 422 2.26 1.08 -49.04
C GLN A 422 1.24 1.42 -50.17
N GLY A 423 0.67 2.62 -50.15
CA GLY A 423 -0.34 3.07 -51.13
C GLY A 423 -1.80 2.90 -50.67
N ASP A 424 -2.03 2.17 -49.58
CA ASP A 424 -3.38 1.93 -49.05
C ASP A 424 -3.73 2.95 -47.97
N LYS A 425 -4.76 3.76 -48.25
CA LYS A 425 -5.29 4.74 -47.30
C LYS A 425 -6.13 4.06 -46.23
N PHE A 426 -5.94 4.46 -44.98
CA PHE A 426 -6.67 3.91 -43.86
C PHE A 426 -7.19 4.99 -42.92
N ILE A 427 -8.25 4.61 -42.19
CA ILE A 427 -8.81 5.34 -41.06
C ILE A 427 -8.80 4.35 -39.89
N GLU A 428 -8.14 4.71 -38.80
CA GLU A 428 -8.11 3.92 -37.57
C GLU A 428 -8.81 4.68 -36.46
N ILE A 429 -9.76 4.02 -35.81
CA ILE A 429 -10.34 4.47 -34.56
C ILE A 429 -9.74 3.58 -33.47
N GLY A 430 -9.01 4.20 -32.56
CA GLY A 430 -8.34 3.55 -31.45
C GLY A 430 -8.96 3.97 -30.12
N HIS A 431 -8.94 3.05 -29.17
CA HIS A 431 -9.27 3.33 -27.78
C HIS A 431 -8.31 2.53 -26.90
N ARG A 432 -7.65 3.20 -25.97
CA ARG A 432 -6.75 2.57 -25.00
C ARG A 432 -7.31 2.73 -23.60
N GLN A 433 -7.29 1.63 -22.85
CA GLN A 433 -7.84 1.59 -21.50
C GLN A 433 -6.81 1.84 -20.42
N ALA A 434 -5.53 1.54 -20.66
CA ALA A 434 -4.50 1.78 -19.68
C ALA A 434 -3.15 2.13 -20.31
N TYR A 435 -2.37 2.88 -19.54
CA TYR A 435 -0.95 3.12 -19.71
C TYR A 435 -0.56 4.07 -20.87
N HIS A 436 0.48 3.73 -21.64
CA HIS A 436 1.29 4.63 -22.47
C HIS A 436 1.85 3.90 -23.70
N ASP A 437 1.98 4.62 -24.81
CA ASP A 437 2.50 4.17 -26.10
C ASP A 437 3.78 4.95 -26.44
N LEU A 438 4.70 4.39 -27.22
CA LEU A 438 5.94 5.05 -27.65
C LEU A 438 5.71 6.36 -28.42
N ILE A 439 4.52 6.56 -28.96
CA ILE A 439 4.13 7.78 -29.68
C ILE A 439 3.54 8.87 -28.78
N ASP A 440 3.18 8.54 -27.55
CA ASP A 440 2.66 9.51 -26.59
C ASP A 440 3.80 10.39 -26.03
N PRO A 441 3.48 11.56 -25.45
CA PRO A 441 4.48 12.37 -24.75
C PRO A 441 5.13 11.58 -23.60
N GLN A 442 6.44 11.42 -23.65
CA GLN A 442 7.20 10.61 -22.69
C GLN A 442 7.22 11.17 -21.24
N GLY A 443 6.98 12.48 -21.07
CA GLY A 443 7.07 13.14 -19.76
C GLY A 443 6.22 12.46 -18.69
N GLY A 444 6.81 12.17 -17.54
CA GLY A 444 6.16 11.45 -16.43
C GLY A 444 6.26 9.91 -16.50
N TYR A 445 6.82 9.36 -17.58
CA TYR A 445 7.00 7.91 -17.78
C TYR A 445 8.47 7.56 -17.98
N ARG A 446 8.83 6.29 -17.69
CA ARG A 446 10.18 5.77 -17.95
C ARG A 446 10.46 5.74 -19.46
N ALA A 447 11.68 6.08 -19.85
CA ALA A 447 12.08 6.08 -21.25
C ALA A 447 11.99 4.69 -21.88
N GLY A 448 11.44 4.61 -23.09
CA GLY A 448 11.40 3.37 -23.90
C GLY A 448 10.39 2.33 -23.42
N THR A 449 9.43 2.70 -22.57
CA THR A 449 8.39 1.77 -22.10
C THR A 449 7.11 1.92 -22.89
N GLN A 450 6.48 0.79 -23.23
CA GLN A 450 5.16 0.72 -23.86
C GLN A 450 4.36 -0.37 -23.18
N LEU A 451 3.09 -0.10 -22.94
CA LEU A 451 2.14 -1.11 -22.48
C LEU A 451 0.77 -0.76 -23.05
N LEU A 452 0.22 -1.64 -23.86
CA LEU A 452 -1.05 -1.44 -24.55
C LEU A 452 -2.08 -2.43 -24.01
N PHE A 453 -3.20 -1.88 -23.53
CA PHE A 453 -4.37 -2.62 -23.04
C PHE A 453 -5.67 -2.03 -23.58
#